data_AF-A0A929L2B1-F1
#
_entry.id   AF-A0A929L2B1-F1
#
_cell.length_a   1.000
_cell.length_b   1.000
_cell.length_c   1.000
_cell.angle_alpha   90.00
_cell.angle_beta   90.00
_cell.angle_gamma   90.00
#
_symmetry.space_group_name_H-M   'P 1'
#
loop_
_entity.id
_entity.type
_entity.pdbx_description
1 polymer ?
#
loop_
_entity_poly.entity_id
_entity_poly.type
_entity_poly.pdbx_seq_one_letter_code
_entity_poly.pdbx_strand_id
1 'polypeptide(L)'
;MDNYKNKLGDLANKLMKERPATPVQQVLPVRTGTLEKAPEVQFNNWIPKALLKRVKAYGVEYDLSLKDINILALEAYLDQKAKPEQTTKKAI
;
A
#
# COMPACT_ATOMS: atom_id res chain seq x y z
N MET A 1 -67.30 5.88 -1.32
CA MET A 1 -66.38 6.64 -2.20
C MET A 1 -65.41 7.52 -1.41
N ASP A 2 -65.54 7.59 -0.08
CA ASP A 2 -64.80 8.52 0.80
C ASP A 2 -63.35 8.10 1.05
N ASN A 3 -63.06 6.79 0.97
CA ASN A 3 -61.72 6.26 1.18
C ASN A 3 -60.70 6.62 0.09
N TYR A 4 -61.15 7.03 -1.10
CA TYR A 4 -60.25 7.42 -2.19
C TYR A 4 -59.76 8.86 -2.07
N LYS A 5 -60.64 9.78 -1.70
CA LYS A 5 -60.29 11.19 -1.46
C LYS A 5 -59.32 11.35 -0.29
N ASN A 6 -59.50 10.55 0.77
CA ASN A 6 -58.61 10.55 1.92
C ASN A 6 -57.20 10.06 1.55
N LYS A 7 -57.09 9.01 0.73
CA LYS A 7 -55.79 8.50 0.24
C LYS A 7 -55.03 9.50 -0.65
N LEU A 8 -55.75 10.30 -1.45
CA LEU A 8 -55.15 11.36 -2.27
C LEU A 8 -54.62 12.52 -1.42
N GLY A 9 -55.37 12.92 -0.39
CA GLY A 9 -54.90 13.93 0.58
C GLY A 9 -53.66 13.48 1.34
N ASP A 10 -53.62 12.21 1.76
CA ASP A 10 -52.46 11.63 2.45
C ASP A 10 -51.23 11.49 1.54
N LEU A 11 -51.43 11.23 0.23
CA LEU A 11 -50.33 11.15 -0.74
C LEU A 11 -49.65 12.51 -0.91
N ALA A 12 -50.44 13.58 -1.06
CA ALA A 12 -49.91 14.95 -1.17
C ALA A 12 -49.13 15.35 0.09
N ASN A 13 -49.66 15.00 1.26
CA ASN A 13 -48.99 15.24 2.54
C ASN A 13 -47.66 14.47 2.69
N LYS A 14 -47.57 13.24 2.15
CA LYS A 14 -46.32 12.45 2.16
C LYS A 14 -45.28 13.03 1.19
N LEU A 15 -45.69 13.42 -0.01
CA LEU A 15 -44.82 14.05 -1.02
C LEU A 15 -44.20 15.37 -0.56
N MET A 16 -44.91 16.15 0.29
CA MET A 16 -44.38 17.41 0.82
C MET A 16 -43.46 17.22 2.04
N LYS A 17 -43.66 16.15 2.83
CA LYS A 17 -42.88 15.88 4.05
C LYS A 17 -41.62 15.06 3.79
N GLU A 18 -41.66 14.15 2.83
CA GLU A 18 -40.54 13.29 2.50
C GLU A 18 -39.69 13.96 1.43
N ARG A 19 -38.50 14.45 1.82
CA ARG A 19 -37.52 14.92 0.83
C ARG A 19 -37.19 13.74 -0.09
N PRO A 20 -37.25 13.91 -1.43
CA PRO A 20 -36.91 12.83 -2.35
C PRO A 20 -35.52 12.32 -2.01
N ALA A 21 -35.43 11.07 -1.55
CA ALA A 21 -34.14 10.43 -1.36
C ALA A 21 -33.52 10.28 -2.75
N THR A 22 -32.54 11.12 -3.06
CA THR A 22 -31.73 10.90 -4.25
C THR A 22 -31.09 9.51 -4.12
N PRO A 23 -31.19 8.64 -5.13
CA PRO A 23 -30.53 7.35 -5.11
C PRO A 23 -29.02 7.58 -5.22
N VAL A 24 -28.39 7.92 -4.10
CA VAL A 24 -26.96 8.09 -4.00
C VAL A 24 -26.38 6.71 -3.71
N GLN A 25 -25.68 6.16 -4.70
CA GLN A 25 -24.98 4.90 -4.53
C GLN A 25 -23.87 5.09 -3.50
N GLN A 26 -24.05 4.52 -2.32
CA GLN A 26 -23.01 4.49 -1.30
C GLN A 26 -21.95 3.48 -1.71
N VAL A 27 -20.80 3.98 -2.17
CA VAL A 27 -19.64 3.15 -2.48
C VAL A 27 -18.83 2.99 -1.19
N LEU A 28 -18.86 1.80 -0.62
CA LEU A 28 -17.95 1.44 0.47
C LEU A 28 -16.59 1.09 -0.14
N PRO A 29 -15.47 1.59 0.42
CA PRO A 29 -14.15 1.18 -0.01
C PRO A 29 -14.03 -0.34 0.11
N VAL A 30 -13.66 -1.01 -0.98
CA VAL A 30 -13.30 -2.42 -0.92
C VAL A 30 -12.06 -2.50 -0.03
N ARG A 31 -12.24 -3.01 1.19
CA ARG A 31 -11.13 -3.36 2.06
C ARG A 31 -10.43 -4.54 1.41
N THR A 32 -9.51 -4.27 0.51
CA THR A 32 -8.51 -5.25 0.08
C THR A 32 -7.85 -5.72 1.36
N GLY A 33 -8.09 -6.97 1.75
CA GLY A 33 -7.52 -7.55 2.95
C GLY A 33 -6.06 -7.16 3.02
N THR A 34 -5.69 -6.44 4.07
CA THR A 34 -4.30 -6.16 4.37
C THR A 34 -3.67 -7.54 4.59
N LEU A 35 -3.02 -8.06 3.55
CA LEU A 35 -1.96 -9.05 3.74
C LEU A 35 -1.07 -8.43 4.81
N GLU A 36 -1.04 -9.04 6.00
CA GLU A 36 -0.26 -8.57 7.12
C GLU A 36 1.19 -8.49 6.65
N LYS A 37 1.61 -7.29 6.23
CA LYS A 37 3.01 -7.03 5.91
C LYS A 37 3.77 -7.30 7.20
N ALA A 38 4.82 -8.11 7.10
CA ALA A 38 5.73 -8.32 8.22
C ALA A 38 6.11 -6.96 8.82
N PRO A 39 6.28 -6.86 10.15
CA PRO A 39 6.52 -5.58 10.80
C PRO A 39 7.75 -4.90 10.20
N GLU A 40 7.51 -3.85 9.40
CA GLU A 40 8.57 -3.05 8.79
C GLU A 40 9.06 -2.00 9.79
N VAL A 41 10.37 -1.86 9.92
CA VAL A 41 11.01 -0.85 10.78
C VAL A 41 11.71 0.20 9.90
N GLN A 42 11.65 1.46 10.31
CA GLN A 42 12.40 2.53 9.64
C GLN A 42 13.90 2.39 9.94
N PHE A 43 14.71 2.37 8.88
CA PHE A 43 16.16 2.31 8.97
C PHE A 43 16.77 3.57 8.35
N ASN A 44 17.36 4.41 9.19
CA ASN A 44 18.04 5.64 8.77
C ASN A 44 19.55 5.41 8.70
N ASN A 45 20.17 5.77 7.58
CA ASN A 45 21.61 5.62 7.34
C ASN A 45 22.22 6.95 6.88
N TRP A 46 23.45 7.22 7.33
CA TRP A 46 24.29 8.30 6.85
C TRP A 46 25.26 7.77 5.79
N ILE A 47 25.03 8.14 4.53
CA ILE A 47 25.88 7.73 3.41
C ILE A 47 26.46 8.93 2.65
N PRO A 48 27.65 8.77 2.01
CA PRO A 48 28.21 9.80 1.17
C PRO A 48 27.26 10.21 0.04
N LYS A 49 27.18 11.53 -0.24
CA LYS A 49 26.31 12.07 -1.30
C LYS A 49 26.58 11.45 -2.68
N ALA A 50 27.84 11.15 -2.97
CA ALA A 50 28.25 10.50 -4.22
C ALA A 50 27.66 9.09 -4.36
N LEU A 51 27.61 8.32 -3.26
CA LEU A 51 27.05 6.98 -3.24
C LEU A 51 25.53 7.03 -3.45
N LEU A 52 24.83 7.94 -2.77
CA LEU A 52 23.38 8.10 -2.94
C LEU A 52 23.00 8.38 -4.39
N LYS A 53 23.78 9.20 -5.12
CA LYS A 53 23.53 9.48 -6.54
C LYS A 53 23.64 8.21 -7.40
N ARG A 54 24.65 7.38 -7.15
CA ARG A 54 24.85 6.11 -7.88
C ARG A 54 23.73 5.12 -7.60
N VAL A 55 23.33 4.98 -6.34
CA VAL A 55 22.22 4.10 -5.95
C VAL A 55 20.91 4.55 -6.60
N LYS A 56 20.64 5.86 -6.67
CA LYS A 56 19.46 6.39 -7.35
C LYS A 56 19.49 6.14 -8.86
N ALA A 57 20.63 6.37 -9.51
CA ALA A 57 20.78 6.09 -10.93
C ALA A 57 20.51 4.61 -11.24
N TYR A 58 21.10 3.72 -10.44
CA TYR A 58 20.84 2.28 -10.53
C TYR A 58 19.36 1.93 -10.31
N GLY A 59 18.69 2.53 -9.31
CA GLY A 59 17.26 2.31 -9.11
C GLY A 59 16.40 2.70 -10.30
N VAL A 60 16.77 3.76 -11.03
CA VAL A 60 16.08 4.18 -12.26
C VAL A 60 16.34 3.21 -13.41
N GLU A 61 17.57 2.71 -13.55
CA GLU A 61 17.95 1.79 -14.62
C GLU A 61 17.24 0.42 -14.53
N TYR A 62 17.06 -0.09 -13.30
CA TYR A 62 16.53 -1.44 -13.05
C TYR A 62 15.10 -1.44 -12.48
N ASP A 63 14.44 -0.28 -12.43
CA ASP A 63 13.09 -0.08 -11.87
C ASP A 63 12.96 -0.63 -10.43
N LEU A 64 13.98 -0.36 -9.61
CA LEU A 64 14.06 -0.79 -8.21
C LEU A 64 13.91 0.39 -7.26
N SER A 65 13.18 0.19 -6.15
CA SER A 65 13.12 1.20 -5.12
C SER A 65 14.42 1.24 -4.31
N LEU A 66 14.70 2.40 -3.69
CA LEU A 66 15.86 2.56 -2.82
C LEU A 66 15.83 1.57 -1.63
N LYS A 67 14.63 1.18 -1.19
CA LYS A 67 14.42 0.19 -0.13
C LYS A 67 14.86 -1.19 -0.61
N ASP A 68 14.46 -1.59 -1.80
CA ASP A 68 14.78 -2.91 -2.35
C ASP A 68 16.29 -3.07 -2.56
N ILE A 69 16.93 -2.03 -3.08
CA ILE A 69 18.39 -2.01 -3.25
C ILE A 69 19.11 -2.16 -1.90
N ASN A 70 18.63 -1.46 -0.86
CA ASN A 70 19.20 -1.57 0.47
C ASN A 70 19.01 -2.97 1.06
N ILE A 71 17.84 -3.58 0.89
CA ILE A 71 17.56 -4.93 1.37
C ILE A 71 18.52 -5.92 0.69
N LEU A 72 18.59 -5.90 -0.64
CA LEU A 72 19.48 -6.78 -1.42
C LEU A 72 20.95 -6.62 -1.03
N ALA A 73 21.41 -5.39 -0.82
CA ALA A 73 22.79 -5.14 -0.40
C ALA A 73 23.09 -5.67 1.00
N LEU A 74 22.14 -5.52 1.94
CA LEU A 74 22.27 -6.01 3.31
C LEU A 74 22.22 -7.55 3.36
N GLU A 75 21.30 -8.18 2.64
CA GLU A 75 21.21 -9.64 2.50
C GLU A 75 22.51 -10.20 1.90
N ALA A 76 22.98 -9.64 0.78
CA ALA A 76 24.22 -10.08 0.15
C ALA A 76 25.44 -9.93 1.07
N TYR A 77 25.51 -8.83 1.84
CA TYR A 77 26.59 -8.62 2.81
C TYR A 77 26.56 -9.66 3.94
N LEU A 78 25.37 -9.98 4.46
CA LEU A 78 25.19 -10.99 5.50
C LEU A 78 25.51 -12.40 4.98
N ASP A 79 25.06 -12.74 3.78
CA ASP A 79 25.31 -14.04 3.15
C ASP A 79 26.80 -14.26 2.85
N GLN A 80 27.52 -13.22 2.45
CA GLN A 80 28.98 -13.29 2.26
C GLN A 80 29.72 -13.52 3.57
N LYS A 81 29.27 -12.90 4.67
CA LYS A 81 29.85 -13.05 6.00
C LYS A 81 29.46 -14.38 6.67
N ALA A 82 28.28 -14.90 6.39
CA ALA A 82 27.79 -16.19 6.88
C ALA A 82 28.46 -17.40 6.21
N LYS A 83 29.22 -17.18 5.11
CA LYS A 83 30.15 -18.14 4.51
C LYS A 83 31.60 -17.77 4.89
N PRO A 84 32.03 -17.92 6.15
CA PRO A 84 33.43 -17.72 6.47
C PRO A 84 34.26 -18.84 5.81
N GLU A 85 35.28 -18.46 5.04
CA GLU A 85 36.54 -19.21 4.94
C GLU A 85 36.53 -20.64 4.36
N GLN A 86 35.99 -20.88 3.16
CA GLN A 86 36.31 -22.12 2.40
C GLN A 86 37.36 -21.95 1.28
N THR A 87 37.99 -20.77 1.14
CA THR A 87 39.01 -20.54 0.09
C THR A 87 40.41 -20.26 0.60
N THR A 88 40.67 -20.33 1.91
CA THR A 88 42.04 -20.54 2.40
C THR A 88 42.27 -22.05 2.49
N LYS A 89 43.26 -22.56 1.75
CA LYS A 89 43.81 -23.94 1.78
C LYS A 89 43.22 -24.98 0.80
N LYS A 90 43.38 -24.74 -0.50
CA LYS A 90 43.93 -25.77 -1.41
C LYS A 90 45.24 -25.19 -1.96
N ALA A 91 46.36 -25.40 -1.27
CA ALA A 91 47.17 -26.62 -1.25
C ALA A 91 48.04 -26.75 -2.52
N ILE A 92 49.34 -26.53 -2.27
CA ILE A 92 50.55 -27.00 -2.96
C ILE A 92 50.93 -26.24 -4.23
#